data_AF-A0A2M7FE50-F1
#
_entry.id   AF-A0A2M7FE50-F1
#
_cell.length_a   1.000
_cell.length_b   1.000
_cell.length_c   1.000
_cell.angle_alpha   90.00
_cell.angle_beta   90.00
_cell.angle_gamma   90.00
#
_symmetry.space_group_name_H-M   'P 1'
#
loop_
_entity.id
_entity.type
_entity.pdbx_description
1 polymer ?
#
loop_
_entity_poly.entity_id
_entity_poly.type
_entity_poly.pdbx_seq_one_letter_code
_entity_poly.pdbx_strand_id
1 'polypeptide(L)'
;IKRLAQYAKEAQAAGLVPILEPEVLYEGKHSRRHARAVIQKTLSTLFSALAEHSVDRASVILKTSMALSGSDSRRKDTPEEVAEDTLAVLLESVPRQIAGIVFLSGGQTPEQATDNLSAICRLSRAKGGTSWPLTFSYGRALQEEALAIWKGKEENVPAAREAFLARLAKVSAALK
;
A
#
# COMPACT_ATOMS: atom_id res chain seq x y z
N ILE A 1 -1.17 -6.39 -16.05
CA ILE A 1 0.23 -6.76 -15.72
C ILE A 1 1.23 -6.46 -16.84
N LYS A 2 1.15 -7.05 -18.05
CA LYS A 2 2.14 -6.76 -19.13
C LYS A 2 2.33 -5.26 -19.43
N ARG A 3 1.24 -4.49 -19.46
CA ARG A 3 1.29 -3.02 -19.62
C ARG A 3 2.06 -2.31 -18.49
N LEU A 4 2.01 -2.82 -17.26
CA LEU A 4 2.78 -2.25 -16.13
C LEU A 4 4.29 -2.47 -16.33
N ALA A 5 4.69 -3.61 -16.87
CA ALA A 5 6.10 -3.88 -17.17
C ALA A 5 6.63 -3.00 -18.31
N GLN A 6 5.83 -2.84 -19.36
CA GLN A 6 6.15 -1.90 -20.44
C GLN A 6 6.26 -0.46 -19.93
N TYR A 7 5.28 0.01 -19.15
CA TYR A 7 5.33 1.31 -18.50
C TYR A 7 6.58 1.48 -17.63
N ALA A 8 6.94 0.47 -16.83
CA ALA A 8 8.13 0.51 -15.98
C ALA A 8 9.39 0.70 -16.82
N LYS A 9 9.49 -0.01 -17.95
CA LYS A 9 10.64 0.08 -18.85
C LYS A 9 10.74 1.44 -19.52
N GLU A 10 9.63 2.00 -19.97
CA GLU A 10 9.56 3.34 -20.56
C GLU A 10 9.89 4.44 -19.55
N ALA A 11 9.34 4.35 -18.33
CA ALA A 11 9.66 5.27 -17.24
C ALA A 11 11.17 5.27 -16.95
N GLN A 12 11.78 4.09 -16.84
CA GLN A 12 13.22 3.96 -16.64
C GLN A 12 14.04 4.53 -17.80
N ALA A 13 13.63 4.28 -19.05
CA ALA A 13 14.28 4.86 -20.22
C ALA A 13 14.20 6.39 -20.26
N ALA A 14 13.16 6.96 -19.66
CA ALA A 14 12.98 8.41 -19.49
C ALA A 14 13.66 8.97 -18.22
N GLY A 15 14.38 8.16 -17.44
CA GLY A 15 15.01 8.60 -16.19
C GLY A 15 14.05 8.80 -15.01
N LEU A 16 12.86 8.20 -15.07
CA LEU A 16 11.84 8.26 -14.01
C LEU A 16 11.81 6.95 -13.20
N VAL A 17 11.48 7.07 -11.91
CA VAL A 17 11.26 5.92 -11.02
C VAL A 17 9.81 5.44 -11.15
N PRO A 18 9.55 4.24 -11.70
CA PRO A 18 8.19 3.72 -11.78
C PRO A 18 7.67 3.27 -10.41
N ILE A 19 6.49 3.80 -10.05
CA ILE A 19 5.62 3.21 -9.03
C ILE A 19 4.63 2.28 -9.75
N LEU A 20 4.60 1.00 -9.38
CA LEU A 20 3.70 0.02 -9.97
C LEU A 20 2.58 -0.34 -8.99
N GLU A 21 1.34 -0.12 -9.41
CA GLU A 21 0.15 -0.29 -8.57
C GLU A 21 -0.77 -1.41 -9.08
N PRO A 22 -0.44 -2.69 -8.84
CA PRO A 22 -1.34 -3.80 -9.14
C PRO A 22 -2.39 -4.01 -8.03
N GLU A 23 -3.30 -3.05 -7.87
CA GLU A 23 -4.31 -3.08 -6.79
C GLU A 23 -5.23 -4.32 -6.88
N VAL A 24 -5.37 -5.01 -5.74
CA VAL A 24 -6.45 -5.97 -5.49
C VAL A 24 -7.53 -5.24 -4.71
N LEU A 25 -8.74 -5.20 -5.28
CA LEU A 25 -9.85 -4.40 -4.75
C LEU A 25 -10.35 -4.92 -3.40
N TYR A 26 -10.63 -3.98 -2.50
CA TYR A 26 -11.22 -4.24 -1.18
C TYR A 26 -12.73 -4.55 -1.24
N GLU A 27 -13.39 -4.29 -2.36
CA GLU A 27 -14.84 -4.49 -2.50
C GLU A 27 -15.24 -5.98 -2.54
N GLY A 28 -16.39 -6.30 -1.93
CA GLY A 28 -17.02 -7.62 -2.00
C GLY A 28 -16.98 -8.43 -0.70
N LYS A 29 -17.35 -9.71 -0.80
CA LYS A 29 -17.60 -10.62 0.34
C LYS A 29 -16.50 -11.65 0.58
N HIS A 30 -15.34 -11.48 -0.07
CA HIS A 30 -14.24 -12.43 -0.03
C HIS A 30 -13.57 -12.43 1.36
N SER A 31 -12.93 -13.54 1.71
CA SER A 31 -12.15 -13.63 2.95
C SER A 31 -10.75 -13.04 2.77
N ARG A 32 -10.12 -12.63 3.88
CA ARG A 32 -8.71 -12.23 3.92
C ARG A 32 -7.77 -13.25 3.27
N ARG A 33 -7.99 -14.55 3.51
CA ARG A 33 -7.21 -15.63 2.88
C ARG A 33 -7.37 -15.65 1.36
N HIS A 34 -8.57 -15.36 0.84
CA HIS A 34 -8.79 -15.24 -0.60
C HIS A 34 -8.06 -14.01 -1.16
N ALA A 35 -8.18 -12.85 -0.50
CA ALA A 35 -7.44 -11.65 -0.89
C ALA A 35 -5.93 -11.89 -0.91
N ARG A 36 -5.37 -12.54 0.12
CA ARG A 36 -3.96 -12.95 0.17
C ARG A 36 -3.55 -13.78 -1.05
N ALA A 37 -4.34 -14.79 -1.41
CA ALA A 37 -4.05 -15.64 -2.57
C ALA A 37 -4.08 -14.86 -3.90
N VAL A 38 -5.02 -13.91 -4.04
CA VAL A 38 -5.11 -13.04 -5.21
C VAL A 38 -3.93 -12.06 -5.29
N ILE A 39 -3.51 -11.49 -4.15
CA ILE A 39 -2.31 -10.64 -4.05
C ILE A 39 -1.08 -11.46 -4.47
N GLN A 40 -0.91 -12.67 -3.93
CA GLN A 40 0.21 -13.55 -4.27
C GLN A 40 0.31 -13.77 -5.79
N LYS A 41 -0.79 -14.23 -6.40
CA LYS A 41 -0.84 -14.48 -7.84
C LYS A 41 -0.55 -13.22 -8.65
N THR A 42 -1.11 -12.09 -8.22
CA THR A 42 -0.92 -10.79 -8.88
C THR A 42 0.55 -10.35 -8.84
N LEU A 43 1.20 -10.43 -7.67
CA LEU A 43 2.60 -10.05 -7.48
C LEU A 43 3.54 -10.99 -8.23
N SER A 44 3.35 -12.31 -8.15
CA SER A 44 4.16 -13.27 -8.91
C SER A 44 4.06 -13.01 -10.42
N THR A 45 2.86 -12.72 -10.92
CA THR A 45 2.66 -12.39 -12.34
C THR A 45 3.36 -11.07 -12.69
N LEU A 46 3.29 -10.07 -11.81
CA LEU A 46 3.98 -8.80 -12.01
C LEU A 46 5.49 -9.00 -12.13
N PHE A 47 6.12 -9.64 -11.15
CA PHE A 47 7.57 -9.80 -11.16
C PHE A 47 8.09 -10.69 -12.29
N SER A 48 7.31 -11.67 -12.75
CA SER A 48 7.61 -12.41 -13.99
C SER A 48 7.64 -11.47 -15.19
N ALA A 49 6.59 -10.65 -15.36
CA ALA A 49 6.52 -9.70 -16.47
C ALA A 49 7.64 -8.64 -16.41
N LEU A 50 8.02 -8.16 -15.23
CA LEU A 50 9.15 -7.23 -15.07
C LEU A 50 10.48 -7.86 -15.49
N ALA A 51 10.70 -9.14 -15.16
CA ALA A 51 11.88 -9.87 -15.58
C ALA A 51 11.91 -10.05 -17.12
N GLU A 52 10.78 -10.43 -17.72
CA GLU A 52 10.64 -10.57 -19.18
C GLU A 52 10.95 -9.27 -19.94
N HIS A 53 10.62 -8.11 -19.38
CA HIS A 53 10.86 -6.79 -20.00
C HIS A 53 12.22 -6.18 -19.61
N SER A 54 13.07 -6.92 -18.91
CA SER A 54 14.38 -6.43 -18.43
C SER A 54 14.26 -5.10 -17.69
N VAL A 55 13.25 -4.98 -16.82
CA VAL A 55 13.07 -3.84 -15.93
C VAL A 55 14.09 -3.94 -14.80
N ASP A 56 14.77 -2.84 -14.51
CA ASP A 56 15.63 -2.77 -13.33
C ASP A 56 14.76 -2.71 -12.07
N ARG A 57 14.59 -3.85 -11.41
CA ARG A 57 13.73 -3.98 -10.22
C ARG A 57 14.25 -3.17 -9.04
N ALA A 58 15.57 -2.94 -8.95
CA ALA A 58 16.14 -2.13 -7.87
C ALA A 58 15.65 -0.67 -7.91
N SER A 59 15.22 -0.20 -9.09
CA SER A 59 14.67 1.13 -9.32
C SER A 59 13.13 1.13 -9.43
N VAL A 60 12.44 0.15 -8.83
CA VAL A 60 10.97 0.07 -8.81
C VAL A 60 10.44 0.24 -7.38
N ILE A 61 9.38 1.04 -7.25
CA ILE A 61 8.56 1.10 -6.03
C ILE A 61 7.29 0.30 -6.28
N LEU A 62 6.97 -0.64 -5.39
CA LEU A 62 5.71 -1.39 -5.43
C LEU A 62 4.66 -0.66 -4.60
N LYS A 63 3.53 -0.30 -5.21
CA LYS A 63 2.35 0.19 -4.50
C LYS A 63 1.29 -0.90 -4.44
N THR A 64 0.94 -1.40 -3.27
CA THR A 64 0.09 -2.61 -3.15
C THR A 64 -0.98 -2.50 -2.07
N SER A 65 -2.04 -3.27 -2.25
CA SER A 65 -3.10 -3.50 -1.25
C SER A 65 -2.57 -4.26 -0.04
N MET A 66 -3.22 -4.07 1.10
CA MET A 66 -3.10 -4.96 2.27
C MET A 66 -4.05 -6.16 2.12
N ALA A 67 -3.72 -7.30 2.74
CA ALA A 67 -4.59 -8.47 2.74
C ALA A 67 -5.72 -8.28 3.76
N LEU A 68 -6.93 -8.03 3.27
CA LEU A 68 -8.14 -7.75 4.05
C LEU A 68 -9.30 -8.61 3.55
N SER A 69 -10.23 -8.96 4.43
CA SER A 69 -11.55 -9.45 4.03
C SER A 69 -12.32 -8.30 3.39
N GLY A 70 -13.10 -8.60 2.36
CA GLY A 70 -13.77 -7.55 1.59
C GLY A 70 -14.72 -6.70 2.44
N SER A 71 -14.97 -5.47 2.02
CA SER A 71 -15.78 -4.47 2.73
C SER A 71 -17.23 -4.91 3.00
N ASP A 72 -17.81 -5.77 2.13
CA ASP A 72 -19.15 -6.34 2.32
C ASP A 72 -19.13 -7.66 3.09
N SER A 73 -17.96 -8.10 3.54
CA SER A 73 -17.84 -9.27 4.38
C SER A 73 -18.36 -8.96 5.79
N ARG A 74 -18.93 -9.95 6.45
CA ARG A 74 -19.33 -9.83 7.86
C ARG A 74 -18.14 -9.95 8.83
N ARG A 75 -16.92 -10.05 8.31
CA ARG A 75 -15.70 -10.22 9.10
C ARG A 75 -14.98 -8.88 9.22
N LYS A 76 -14.64 -8.53 10.44
CA LYS A 76 -13.71 -7.43 10.74
C LYS A 76 -12.38 -8.05 11.11
N ASP A 77 -11.38 -7.92 10.24
CA ASP A 77 -10.03 -8.38 10.54
C ASP A 77 -9.36 -7.41 11.52
N THR A 78 -8.58 -7.94 12.46
CA THR A 78 -7.75 -7.11 13.33
C THR A 78 -6.50 -6.61 12.59
N PRO A 79 -5.86 -5.51 13.05
CA PRO A 79 -4.60 -5.06 12.47
C PRO A 79 -3.50 -6.13 12.47
N GLU A 80 -3.44 -6.96 13.51
CA GLU A 80 -2.47 -8.05 13.62
C GLU A 80 -2.73 -9.14 12.57
N GLU A 81 -3.98 -9.51 12.35
CA GLU A 81 -4.35 -10.46 11.29
C GLU A 81 -3.98 -9.93 9.91
N VAL A 82 -4.30 -8.66 9.63
CA VAL A 82 -3.93 -8.00 8.38
C VAL A 82 -2.41 -7.98 8.21
N ALA A 83 -1.68 -7.66 9.27
CA ALA A 83 -0.23 -7.62 9.26
C ALA A 83 0.40 -8.98 8.95
N GLU A 84 -0.09 -10.05 9.57
CA GLU A 84 0.43 -11.41 9.34
C GLU A 84 0.29 -11.84 7.88
N ASP A 85 -0.93 -11.74 7.31
CA ASP A 85 -1.18 -12.20 5.94
C ASP A 85 -0.53 -11.27 4.91
N THR A 86 -0.52 -9.96 5.15
CA THR A 86 0.13 -8.99 4.26
C THR A 86 1.64 -9.21 4.25
N LEU A 87 2.29 -9.30 5.41
CA LEU A 87 3.73 -9.48 5.46
C LEU A 87 4.14 -10.84 4.89
N ALA A 88 3.38 -11.90 5.17
CA ALA A 88 3.65 -13.23 4.63
C ALA A 88 3.64 -13.24 3.10
N VAL A 89 2.58 -12.70 2.46
CA VAL A 89 2.50 -12.70 1.00
C VAL A 89 3.57 -11.85 0.34
N LEU A 90 3.96 -10.73 0.96
CA LEU A 90 5.05 -9.89 0.45
C LEU A 90 6.40 -10.62 0.52
N LEU A 91 6.71 -11.27 1.64
CA LEU A 91 7.94 -12.06 1.78
C LEU A 91 8.00 -13.25 0.81
N GLU A 92 6.85 -13.85 0.49
CA GLU A 92 6.74 -14.95 -0.47
C GLU A 92 6.86 -14.49 -1.94
N SER A 93 6.40 -13.28 -2.26
CA SER A 93 6.15 -12.88 -3.66
C SER A 93 7.07 -11.77 -4.18
N VAL A 94 7.69 -11.00 -3.29
CA VAL A 94 8.44 -9.79 -3.64
C VAL A 94 9.94 -10.05 -3.57
N PRO A 95 10.70 -9.90 -4.68
CA PRO A 95 12.15 -10.02 -4.67
C PRO A 95 12.81 -9.08 -3.66
N ARG A 96 13.99 -9.44 -3.17
CA ARG A 96 14.74 -8.59 -2.24
C ARG A 96 15.19 -7.27 -2.90
N GLN A 97 15.45 -7.29 -4.21
CA GLN A 97 15.94 -6.15 -4.98
C GLN A 97 14.78 -5.29 -5.51
N ILE A 98 14.09 -4.60 -4.61
CA ILE A 98 13.14 -3.53 -4.94
C ILE A 98 13.42 -2.29 -4.08
N ALA A 99 13.13 -1.10 -4.58
CA ALA A 99 13.45 0.16 -3.88
C ALA A 99 12.64 0.33 -2.59
N GLY A 100 11.40 -0.17 -2.58
CA GLY A 100 10.52 -0.07 -1.43
C GLY A 100 9.08 -0.45 -1.76
N ILE A 101 8.29 -0.61 -0.70
CA ILE A 101 6.86 -0.88 -0.80
C ILE A 101 6.09 0.25 -0.12
N VAL A 102 5.10 0.76 -0.84
CA VAL A 102 4.14 1.71 -0.32
C VAL A 102 2.74 1.09 -0.32
N PHE A 103 2.02 1.20 0.79
CA PHE A 103 0.65 0.70 0.86
C PHE A 103 -0.34 1.76 0.37
N LEU A 104 -1.32 1.34 -0.42
CA LEU A 104 -2.53 2.12 -0.70
C LEU A 104 -3.57 1.91 0.39
N SER A 105 -4.45 2.89 0.62
CA SER A 105 -5.52 2.76 1.62
C SER A 105 -6.73 1.99 1.10
N GLY A 106 -6.98 1.98 -0.21
CA GLY A 106 -7.82 0.99 -0.89
C GLY A 106 -9.28 0.88 -0.41
N GLY A 107 -9.86 1.95 0.15
CA GLY A 107 -11.23 1.90 0.67
C GLY A 107 -11.36 1.88 2.20
N GLN A 108 -10.26 1.60 2.90
CA GLN A 108 -10.21 1.67 4.36
C GLN A 108 -10.49 3.09 4.86
N THR A 109 -11.00 3.19 6.09
CA THR A 109 -11.05 4.48 6.80
C THR A 109 -9.63 4.98 7.12
N PRO A 110 -9.44 6.29 7.35
CA PRO A 110 -8.14 6.83 7.77
C PRO A 110 -7.52 6.10 8.98
N GLU A 111 -8.33 5.79 10.00
CA GLU A 111 -7.93 5.03 11.20
C GLU A 111 -7.48 3.61 10.83
N GLN A 112 -8.34 2.86 10.12
CA GLN A 112 -8.08 1.47 9.79
C GLN A 112 -6.80 1.32 8.96
N ALA A 113 -6.59 2.19 7.97
CA ALA A 113 -5.36 2.19 7.17
C ALA A 113 -4.12 2.47 8.04
N THR A 114 -4.22 3.41 8.98
CA THR A 114 -3.13 3.76 9.90
C THR A 114 -2.80 2.60 10.84
N ASP A 115 -3.81 1.97 11.44
CA ASP A 115 -3.64 0.89 12.41
C ASP A 115 -3.06 -0.36 11.74
N ASN A 116 -3.54 -0.70 10.54
CA ASN A 116 -3.02 -1.82 9.75
C ASN A 116 -1.57 -1.58 9.33
N LEU A 117 -1.23 -0.37 8.87
CA LEU A 117 0.15 0.00 8.54
C LEU A 117 1.07 -0.14 9.76
N SER A 118 0.63 0.38 10.91
CA SER A 118 1.36 0.28 12.18
C SER A 118 1.64 -1.18 12.56
N ALA A 119 0.62 -2.04 12.48
CA ALA A 119 0.76 -3.45 12.78
C ALA A 119 1.72 -4.17 11.81
N ILE A 120 1.66 -3.87 10.50
CA ILE A 120 2.58 -4.41 9.49
C ILE A 120 4.04 -4.01 9.80
N CYS A 121 4.29 -2.73 10.02
CA CYS A 121 5.63 -2.22 10.31
C CYS A 121 6.19 -2.81 11.62
N ARG A 122 5.36 -2.90 12.67
CA ARG A 122 5.73 -3.52 13.95
C ARG A 122 6.06 -5.00 13.80
N LEU A 123 5.23 -5.76 13.09
CA LEU A 123 5.48 -7.17 12.83
C LEU A 123 6.74 -7.38 12.00
N SER A 124 6.98 -6.54 10.99
CA SER A 124 8.21 -6.59 10.19
C SER A 124 9.44 -6.43 11.08
N ARG A 125 9.48 -5.42 11.96
CA ARG A 125 10.59 -5.22 12.90
C ARG A 125 10.76 -6.39 13.86
N ALA A 126 9.67 -6.92 14.41
CA ALA A 126 9.70 -8.08 15.30
C ALA A 126 10.29 -9.34 14.62
N LYS A 127 10.18 -9.46 13.29
CA LYS A 127 10.76 -10.54 12.48
C LYS A 127 12.17 -10.24 11.94
N GLY A 128 12.85 -9.20 12.44
CA GLY A 128 14.20 -8.82 11.99
C GLY A 128 14.23 -7.90 10.76
N GLY A 129 13.08 -7.30 10.41
CA GLY A 129 12.93 -6.39 9.28
C GLY A 129 12.62 -7.09 7.95
N THR A 130 12.43 -6.30 6.91
CA THR A 130 12.34 -6.77 5.52
C THR A 130 13.49 -6.19 4.71
N SER A 131 13.76 -6.74 3.52
CA SER A 131 14.84 -6.24 2.65
C SER A 131 14.49 -4.91 1.96
N TRP A 132 13.26 -4.44 2.11
CA TRP A 132 12.72 -3.25 1.48
C TRP A 132 12.04 -2.36 2.52
N PRO A 133 12.15 -1.03 2.44
CA PRO A 133 11.40 -0.15 3.33
C PRO A 133 9.88 -0.30 3.10
N LEU A 134 9.12 -0.21 4.18
CA LEU A 134 7.66 -0.22 4.19
C LEU A 134 7.14 1.16 4.58
N THR A 135 6.28 1.75 3.76
CA THR A 135 5.63 3.03 4.06
C THR A 135 4.26 3.14 3.38
N PHE A 136 3.69 4.34 3.27
CA PHE A 136 2.37 4.60 2.73
C PHE A 136 2.39 5.46 1.46
N SER A 137 1.40 5.26 0.61
CA SER A 137 1.03 6.14 -0.50
C SER A 137 -0.49 6.30 -0.48
N TYR A 138 -0.96 7.22 0.37
CA TYR A 138 -2.38 7.41 0.67
C TYR A 138 -2.96 8.64 -0.02
N GLY A 139 -4.11 8.45 -0.66
CA GLY A 139 -5.00 9.53 -1.10
C GLY A 139 -6.02 9.87 0.00
N ARG A 140 -7.24 9.30 -0.10
CA ARG A 140 -8.34 9.56 0.84
C ARG A 140 -7.94 9.48 2.32
N ALA A 141 -7.31 8.38 2.74
CA ALA A 141 -6.90 8.18 4.14
C ALA A 141 -5.97 9.28 4.71
N LEU A 142 -5.35 10.08 3.85
CA LEU A 142 -4.52 11.23 4.26
C LEU A 142 -5.26 12.57 4.16
N GLN A 143 -6.23 12.69 3.25
CA GLN A 143 -6.83 13.97 2.86
C GLN A 143 -8.28 14.15 3.33
N GLU A 144 -8.99 13.08 3.68
CA GLU A 144 -10.44 13.09 3.93
C GLU A 144 -10.87 14.09 5.01
N GLU A 145 -10.17 14.14 6.13
CA GLU A 145 -10.46 15.07 7.23
C GLU A 145 -10.25 16.53 6.83
N ALA A 146 -9.15 16.80 6.13
CA ALA A 146 -8.83 18.13 5.64
C ALA A 146 -9.87 18.61 4.62
N LEU A 147 -10.31 17.74 3.71
CA LEU A 147 -11.36 18.04 2.72
C LEU A 147 -12.71 18.29 3.39
N ALA A 148 -13.06 17.52 4.43
CA ALA A 148 -14.29 17.69 5.19
C ALA A 148 -14.35 19.04 5.93
N ILE A 149 -13.20 19.59 6.33
CA ILE A 149 -13.08 20.93 6.92
C ILE A 149 -13.09 22.01 5.83
N TRP A 150 -12.29 21.83 4.78
CA TRP A 150 -12.10 22.85 3.75
C TRP A 150 -13.40 23.18 3.02
N LYS A 151 -14.14 22.19 2.53
CA LYS A 151 -15.40 22.35 1.78
C LYS A 151 -15.34 23.36 0.62
N GLY A 152 -14.15 23.60 0.06
CA GLY A 152 -13.95 24.59 -1.01
C GLY A 152 -13.92 26.05 -0.55
N LYS A 153 -13.87 26.30 0.75
CA LYS A 153 -13.97 27.65 1.35
C LYS A 153 -12.59 28.19 1.74
N GLU A 154 -12.23 29.37 1.27
CA GLU A 154 -10.91 29.97 1.54
C GLU A 154 -10.69 30.24 3.03
N GLU A 155 -11.74 30.64 3.76
CA GLU A 155 -11.68 30.89 5.19
C GLU A 155 -11.32 29.63 6.01
N ASN A 156 -11.53 28.43 5.45
CA ASN A 156 -11.25 27.16 6.12
C ASN A 156 -9.85 26.61 5.81
N VAL A 157 -9.07 27.24 4.92
CA VAL A 157 -7.75 26.75 4.52
C VAL A 157 -6.80 26.54 5.72
N PRO A 158 -6.71 27.45 6.71
CA PRO A 158 -5.84 27.23 7.87
C PRO A 158 -6.22 25.98 8.67
N ALA A 159 -7.50 25.80 8.99
CA ALA A 159 -7.99 24.66 9.76
C ALA A 159 -7.85 23.34 8.99
N ALA A 160 -8.11 23.34 7.68
CA ALA A 160 -7.92 22.16 6.84
C ALA A 160 -6.44 21.74 6.76
N ARG A 161 -5.52 22.71 6.69
CA ARG A 161 -4.07 22.46 6.71
C ARG A 161 -3.65 21.84 8.05
N GLU A 162 -4.15 22.36 9.16
CA GLU A 162 -3.87 21.80 10.50
C GLU A 162 -4.31 20.33 10.58
N ALA A 163 -5.53 20.02 10.12
CA ALA A 163 -6.03 18.65 10.09
C ALA A 163 -5.19 17.73 9.20
N PHE A 164 -4.78 18.19 8.01
CA PHE A 164 -3.89 17.42 7.13
C PHE A 164 -2.55 17.12 7.81
N LEU A 165 -1.93 18.11 8.45
CA LEU A 165 -0.65 17.94 9.14
C LEU A 165 -0.78 17.00 10.34
N ALA A 166 -1.87 17.09 11.12
CA ALA A 166 -2.15 16.18 12.21
C ALA A 166 -2.29 14.73 11.72
N ARG A 167 -3.04 14.51 10.63
CA ARG A 167 -3.18 13.19 9.98
C ARG A 167 -1.84 12.68 9.47
N LEU A 168 -1.07 13.51 8.77
CA LEU A 168 0.26 13.16 8.27
C LEU A 168 1.21 12.76 9.41
N ALA A 169 1.20 13.50 10.52
CA ALA A 169 2.00 13.17 11.69
C ALA A 169 1.60 11.81 12.29
N LYS A 170 0.29 11.54 12.40
CA LYS A 170 -0.26 10.27 12.88
C LYS A 170 0.17 9.08 11.99
N VAL A 171 0.01 9.20 10.67
CA VAL A 171 0.40 8.14 9.72
C VAL A 171 1.92 7.95 9.70
N SER A 172 2.70 9.03 9.79
CA SER A 172 4.17 8.94 9.86
C SER A 172 4.64 8.26 11.15
N ALA A 173 3.94 8.46 12.27
CA ALA A 173 4.23 7.79 13.53
C ALA A 173 3.95 6.27 13.47
N ALA A 174 3.01 5.81 12.64
CA ALA A 174 2.73 4.38 12.42
C ALA A 174 3.91 3.62 11.80
N LEU A 175 4.87 4.31 11.17
CA LEU A 175 6.07 3.67 10.62
C LEU A 175 7.09 3.28 11.70
N LYS A 176 7.00 3.90 12.89
CA LYS A 176 7.95 3.70 14.00
C LYS A 176 7.66 2.45 14.81
#